data_AF-A0A5J4UKP4-F1
#
_entry.id   AF-A0A5J4UKP4-F1
#
_cell.length_a   1.000
_cell.length_b   1.000
_cell.length_c   1.000
_cell.angle_alpha   90.00
_cell.angle_beta   90.00
_cell.angle_gamma   90.00
#
_symmetry.space_group_name_H-M   'P 1'
#
loop_
_entity.id
_entity.type
_entity.pdbx_description
1 polymer ?
#
loop_
_entity_poly.entity_id
_entity_poly.type
_entity_poly.pdbx_seq_one_letter_code
_entity_poly.pdbx_strand_id
1 'polypeptide(L)'
;MSKKGKKQVIPADAIPKTYQEDMAQRGTIFIDGEDADLNQIAKVPQILKNQGIKLKKHMGAIQKQRIVDKIRTFDPSLTQKEATVGLLGLTNKTMNRQTYGQYFGEDLRSEFLENALMLNNEGKLVTEKFIENSQRYEQNPNARLAEPSMQLGRFSPVKRKGKLKNR
;
A
#
# COMPACT_ATOMS: atom_id res chain seq x y z
N MET A 1 -43.20 9.17 21.42
CA MET A 1 -42.88 9.77 20.10
C MET A 1 -41.51 9.29 19.64
N SER A 2 -41.44 8.27 18.78
CA SER A 2 -40.16 7.70 18.33
C SER A 2 -39.78 8.27 16.96
N LYS A 3 -38.68 9.01 16.91
CA LYS A 3 -38.13 9.58 15.66
C LYS A 3 -37.51 8.44 14.85
N LYS A 4 -38.30 7.85 13.94
CA LYS A 4 -37.83 6.89 12.94
C LYS A 4 -36.83 7.61 12.03
N GLY A 5 -35.57 7.19 12.08
CA GLY A 5 -34.52 7.68 11.19
C GLY A 5 -34.97 7.53 9.74
N LYS A 6 -34.90 8.61 8.97
CA LYS A 6 -35.19 8.61 7.53
C LYS A 6 -34.11 7.75 6.85
N LYS A 7 -34.43 6.49 6.55
CA LYS A 7 -33.68 5.75 5.53
C LYS A 7 -33.88 6.52 4.23
N GLN A 8 -32.79 7.00 3.63
CA GLN A 8 -32.85 7.52 2.27
C GLN A 8 -33.25 6.35 1.37
N VAL A 9 -34.49 6.36 0.91
CA VAL A 9 -34.97 5.40 -0.08
C VAL A 9 -34.44 5.91 -1.41
N ILE A 10 -33.30 5.38 -1.83
CA ILE A 10 -32.81 5.59 -3.19
C ILE A 10 -33.80 4.84 -4.10
N PRO A 11 -34.44 5.49 -5.08
CA PRO A 11 -35.33 4.81 -6.02
C PRO A 11 -34.56 3.70 -6.75
N ALA A 12 -35.12 2.50 -6.84
CA ALA A 12 -34.50 1.36 -7.51
C ALA A 12 -34.21 1.64 -9.01
N ASP A 13 -34.93 2.60 -9.60
CA ASP A 13 -34.79 3.00 -11.01
C ASP A 13 -33.89 4.24 -11.21
N ALA A 14 -33.32 4.80 -10.14
CA ALA A 14 -32.41 5.93 -10.27
C ALA A 14 -31.06 5.46 -10.78
N ILE A 15 -30.61 5.95 -11.94
CA ILE A 15 -29.26 5.67 -12.45
C ILE A 15 -28.24 6.22 -11.44
N PRO A 16 -27.38 5.38 -10.82
CA PRO A 16 -26.40 5.86 -9.88
C PRO A 16 -25.36 6.72 -10.59
N LYS A 17 -24.95 7.81 -9.94
CA LYS A 17 -23.93 8.75 -10.44
C LYS A 17 -22.57 8.52 -9.78
N THR A 18 -22.57 7.86 -8.62
CA THR A 18 -21.37 7.56 -7.85
C THR A 18 -21.32 6.09 -7.47
N TYR A 19 -20.13 5.58 -7.16
CA TYR A 19 -19.97 4.19 -6.71
C TYR A 19 -20.66 3.94 -5.37
N GLN A 20 -20.77 4.95 -4.49
CA GLN A 20 -21.47 4.83 -3.22
C GLN A 20 -22.97 4.61 -3.42
N GLU A 21 -23.58 5.33 -4.37
CA GLU A 21 -24.99 5.15 -4.72
C GLU A 21 -25.25 3.77 -5.34
N ASP A 22 -24.38 3.34 -6.26
CA ASP A 22 -24.45 1.99 -6.86
C ASP A 22 -24.35 0.89 -5.78
N MET A 23 -23.37 1.02 -4.88
CA MET A 23 -23.18 0.09 -3.77
C MET A 23 -24.37 0.08 -2.81
N ALA A 24 -24.95 1.24 -2.49
CA ALA A 24 -26.12 1.35 -1.64
C ALA A 24 -27.37 0.72 -2.27
N GLN A 25 -27.54 0.85 -3.59
CA GLN A 25 -28.61 0.18 -4.34
C GLN A 25 -28.44 -1.34 -4.37
N ARG A 26 -27.20 -1.83 -4.54
CA ARG A 26 -26.87 -3.26 -4.55
C ARG A 26 -26.99 -3.90 -3.16
N GLY A 27 -26.75 -3.14 -2.09
CA GLY A 27 -26.96 -3.58 -0.71
C GLY A 27 -25.88 -4.55 -0.22
N THR A 28 -26.10 -5.86 -0.39
CA THR A 28 -25.18 -6.91 0.06
C THR A 28 -24.66 -7.73 -1.11
N ILE A 29 -23.45 -8.28 -0.97
CA ILE A 29 -22.87 -9.21 -1.94
C ILE A 29 -22.38 -10.47 -1.24
N PHE A 30 -22.45 -11.59 -1.96
CA PHE A 30 -21.94 -12.86 -1.51
C PHE A 30 -20.50 -13.05 -2.02
N ILE A 31 -19.54 -13.14 -1.10
CA ILE A 31 -18.11 -13.36 -1.40
C ILE A 31 -17.58 -14.45 -0.48
N ASP A 32 -16.83 -15.40 -1.03
CA ASP A 32 -16.15 -16.46 -0.27
C ASP A 32 -17.07 -17.21 0.72
N GLY A 33 -18.33 -17.43 0.33
CA GLY A 33 -19.28 -18.22 1.12
C GLY A 33 -20.08 -17.45 2.18
N GLU A 34 -19.95 -16.12 2.28
CA GLU A 34 -20.77 -15.35 3.23
C GLU A 34 -21.11 -13.94 2.68
N ASP A 35 -22.14 -13.34 3.26
CA ASP A 35 -22.59 -11.99 2.89
C ASP A 35 -21.66 -10.88 3.40
N ALA A 36 -21.54 -9.81 2.62
CA ALA A 36 -20.85 -8.59 3.00
C ALA A 36 -21.67 -7.36 2.61
N ASP A 37 -21.79 -6.38 3.51
CA ASP A 37 -22.56 -5.14 3.26
C ASP A 37 -21.71 -4.15 2.46
N LEU A 38 -22.18 -3.83 1.25
CA LEU A 38 -21.51 -2.89 0.37
C LEU A 38 -21.48 -1.47 0.96
N ASN A 39 -22.45 -1.10 1.80
CA ASN A 39 -22.43 0.20 2.48
C ASN A 39 -21.27 0.32 3.46
N GLN A 40 -20.90 -0.78 4.12
CA GLN A 40 -19.71 -0.82 4.97
C GLN A 40 -18.45 -0.76 4.10
N ILE A 41 -18.38 -1.59 3.05
CA ILE A 41 -17.21 -1.65 2.17
C ILE A 41 -16.94 -0.30 1.47
N ALA A 42 -17.99 0.46 1.13
CA ALA A 42 -17.88 1.79 0.52
C ALA A 42 -17.14 2.81 1.40
N LYS A 43 -17.03 2.57 2.71
CA LYS A 43 -16.27 3.41 3.65
C LYS A 43 -14.76 3.20 3.56
N VAL A 44 -14.30 2.02 3.12
CA VAL A 44 -12.86 1.68 3.08
C VAL A 44 -12.04 2.71 2.29
N PRO A 45 -12.44 3.11 1.05
CA PRO A 45 -11.72 4.16 0.32
C PRO A 45 -11.74 5.51 1.05
N GLN A 46 -12.86 5.87 1.70
CA GLN A 46 -12.97 7.12 2.46
C GLN A 46 -12.02 7.16 3.65
N ILE A 47 -11.94 6.05 4.41
CA ILE A 47 -11.00 5.91 5.53
C ILE A 47 -9.56 6.06 5.03
N LEU A 48 -9.18 5.36 3.97
CA LEU A 48 -7.82 5.45 3.41
C LEU A 48 -7.48 6.87 2.94
N LYS A 49 -8.42 7.54 2.26
CA LYS A 49 -8.27 8.93 1.79
C LYS A 49 -8.09 9.89 2.96
N ASN A 50 -8.93 9.80 3.98
CA ASN A 50 -8.88 10.67 5.17
C ASN A 50 -7.60 10.48 5.98
N GLN A 51 -7.06 9.26 6.00
CA GLN A 51 -5.81 8.93 6.71
C GLN A 51 -4.56 9.14 5.85
N GLY A 52 -4.71 9.54 4.58
CA GLY A 52 -3.58 9.69 3.65
C GLY A 52 -2.84 8.39 3.37
N ILE A 53 -3.48 7.23 3.56
CA ILE A 53 -2.86 5.92 3.38
C ILE A 53 -2.88 5.56 1.90
N LYS A 54 -1.70 5.34 1.32
CA LYS A 54 -1.53 4.76 -0.02
C LYS A 54 -1.22 3.27 0.10
N LEU A 55 -1.65 2.50 -0.89
CA LEU A 55 -1.56 1.05 -0.92
C LEU A 55 -0.51 0.60 -1.94
N LYS A 56 0.35 -0.33 -1.56
CA LYS A 56 1.23 -0.99 -2.53
C LYS A 56 0.43 -1.91 -3.44
N LYS A 57 0.78 -1.96 -4.73
CA LYS A 57 0.16 -2.89 -5.69
C LYS A 57 0.35 -4.35 -5.28
N HIS A 58 1.52 -4.68 -4.74
CA HIS A 58 1.88 -6.02 -4.32
C HIS A 58 2.13 -6.06 -2.81
N MET A 59 1.10 -6.41 -2.05
CA MET A 59 1.21 -6.59 -0.61
C MET A 59 1.18 -8.06 -0.25
N GLY A 60 2.11 -8.48 0.61
CA GLY A 60 2.05 -9.77 1.28
C GLY A 60 0.88 -9.85 2.27
N ALA A 61 0.52 -11.07 2.69
CA ALA A 61 -0.62 -11.31 3.57
C ALA A 61 -0.54 -10.50 4.89
N ILE A 62 0.64 -10.44 5.51
CA ILE A 62 0.86 -9.68 6.76
C ILE A 62 0.63 -8.18 6.55
N GLN A 63 1.06 -7.62 5.41
CA GLN A 63 0.87 -6.20 5.12
C GLN A 63 -0.63 -5.89 4.91
N LYS A 64 -1.34 -6.74 4.17
CA LYS A 64 -2.79 -6.62 3.99
C LYS A 64 -3.51 -6.64 5.34
N GLN A 65 -3.17 -7.59 6.21
CA GLN A 65 -3.77 -7.71 7.54
C GLN A 65 -3.55 -6.44 8.37
N ARG A 66 -2.32 -5.91 8.41
CA ARG A 66 -2.02 -4.66 9.13
C ARG A 66 -2.86 -3.46 8.64
N ILE A 67 -3.12 -3.38 7.34
CA ILE A 67 -3.96 -2.32 6.78
C ILE A 67 -5.43 -2.53 7.17
N VAL A 68 -5.91 -3.78 7.12
CA VAL A 68 -7.26 -4.13 7.57
C VAL A 68 -7.45 -3.79 9.05
N ASP A 69 -6.51 -4.15 9.92
CA ASP A 69 -6.57 -3.85 11.34
C ASP A 69 -6.60 -2.33 11.59
N LYS A 70 -5.81 -1.56 10.83
CA LYS A 70 -5.84 -0.08 10.87
C LYS A 70 -7.21 0.46 10.45
N ILE A 71 -7.76 -0.01 9.33
CA ILE A 71 -9.09 0.41 8.86
C ILE A 71 -10.14 0.19 9.96
N ARG A 72 -10.13 -0.98 10.58
CA ARG A 72 -11.06 -1.35 11.66
C ARG A 72 -10.82 -0.58 12.95
N THR A 73 -9.60 -0.12 13.19
CA THR A 73 -9.30 0.78 14.30
C THR A 73 -9.96 2.15 14.09
N PHE A 74 -10.05 2.63 12.85
CA PHE A 74 -10.72 3.90 12.53
C PHE A 74 -12.25 3.79 12.46
N ASP A 75 -12.77 2.68 11.93
CA ASP A 75 -14.20 2.38 11.97
C ASP A 75 -14.44 0.96 12.48
N PRO A 76 -14.69 0.80 13.79
CA PRO A 76 -14.96 -0.50 14.40
C PRO A 76 -16.26 -1.17 13.92
N SER A 77 -17.13 -0.45 13.19
CA SER A 77 -18.34 -1.05 12.60
C SER A 77 -18.04 -1.95 11.40
N LEU A 78 -16.85 -1.83 10.82
CA LEU A 78 -16.37 -2.73 9.76
C LEU A 78 -15.96 -4.09 10.32
N THR A 79 -16.53 -5.13 9.74
CA THR A 79 -16.06 -6.50 9.98
C THR A 79 -14.69 -6.74 9.35
N GLN A 80 -14.00 -7.79 9.81
CA GLN A 80 -12.73 -8.24 9.22
C GLN A 80 -12.89 -8.49 7.72
N LYS A 81 -14.00 -9.12 7.34
CA LYS A 81 -14.29 -9.48 5.96
C LYS A 81 -14.53 -8.25 5.09
N GLU A 82 -15.41 -7.34 5.49
CA GLU A 82 -15.73 -6.14 4.71
C GLU A 82 -14.49 -5.26 4.48
N ALA A 83 -13.66 -5.08 5.50
CA ALA A 83 -12.41 -4.35 5.38
C ALA A 83 -11.42 -5.07 4.43
N THR A 84 -11.34 -6.41 4.50
CA THR A 84 -10.50 -7.21 3.62
C THR A 84 -10.98 -7.15 2.17
N VAL A 85 -12.28 -7.33 1.94
CA VAL A 85 -12.92 -7.26 0.63
C VAL A 85 -12.73 -5.87 0.01
N GLY A 86 -12.93 -4.80 0.79
CA GLY A 86 -12.66 -3.44 0.33
C GLY A 86 -11.20 -3.24 -0.08
N LEU A 87 -10.25 -3.68 0.76
CA LEU A 87 -8.82 -3.60 0.45
C LEU A 87 -8.45 -4.38 -0.83
N LEU A 88 -8.99 -5.59 -1.00
CA LEU A 88 -8.76 -6.41 -2.19
C LEU A 88 -9.40 -5.78 -3.42
N GLY A 89 -10.59 -5.17 -3.30
CA GLY A 89 -11.25 -4.42 -4.36
C GLY A 89 -10.45 -3.21 -4.83
N LEU A 90 -9.59 -2.62 -3.99
CA LEU A 90 -8.69 -1.54 -4.40
C LEU A 90 -7.42 -2.03 -5.10
N THR A 91 -6.92 -3.20 -4.70
CA THR A 91 -5.62 -3.70 -5.18
C THR A 91 -5.72 -4.68 -6.35
N ASN A 92 -6.85 -5.38 -6.51
CA ASN A 92 -7.09 -6.35 -7.59
C ASN A 92 -8.21 -5.88 -8.53
N LYS A 93 -7.94 -5.82 -9.83
CA LYS A 93 -8.88 -5.34 -10.86
C LYS A 93 -10.14 -6.19 -10.99
N THR A 94 -10.02 -7.51 -10.86
CA THR A 94 -11.16 -8.42 -10.92
C THR A 94 -12.06 -8.23 -9.70
N MET A 95 -11.45 -8.19 -8.51
CA MET A 95 -12.19 -7.92 -7.27
C MET A 95 -12.82 -6.53 -7.26
N ASN A 96 -12.15 -5.54 -7.85
CA ASN A 96 -12.70 -4.19 -7.97
C ASN A 96 -14.07 -4.19 -8.64
N ARG A 97 -14.19 -4.87 -9.79
CA ARG A 97 -15.44 -4.97 -10.55
C ARG A 97 -16.55 -5.66 -9.75
N GLN A 98 -16.20 -6.70 -9.00
CA GLN A 98 -17.17 -7.43 -8.17
C GLN A 98 -17.61 -6.61 -6.95
N THR A 99 -16.67 -5.95 -6.28
CA THR A 99 -16.92 -5.21 -5.05
C THR A 99 -17.49 -3.82 -5.32
N TYR A 100 -16.73 -2.94 -5.98
CA TYR A 100 -17.06 -1.53 -6.15
C TYR A 100 -17.86 -1.21 -7.42
N GLY A 101 -17.90 -2.13 -8.39
CA GLY A 101 -18.70 -1.97 -9.60
C GLY A 101 -18.10 -1.00 -10.63
N GLN A 102 -18.86 -0.72 -11.68
CA GLN A 102 -18.40 0.03 -12.85
C GLN A 102 -18.10 1.51 -12.58
N TYR A 103 -18.74 2.10 -11.57
CA TYR A 103 -18.57 3.50 -11.19
C TYR A 103 -17.29 3.77 -10.39
N PHE A 104 -16.56 2.71 -10.02
CA PHE A 104 -15.25 2.79 -9.42
C PHE A 104 -14.18 2.48 -10.47
N GLY A 105 -13.98 3.43 -11.39
CA GLY A 105 -13.05 3.30 -12.50
C GLY A 105 -11.58 3.20 -12.10
N GLU A 106 -10.72 2.91 -13.08
CA GLU A 106 -9.27 2.76 -12.85
C GLU A 106 -8.63 4.08 -12.36
N ASP A 107 -9.12 5.23 -12.83
CA ASP A 107 -8.63 6.55 -12.40
C ASP A 107 -8.85 6.74 -10.90
N LEU A 108 -10.07 6.50 -10.42
CA LEU A 108 -10.42 6.57 -9.00
C LEU A 108 -9.64 5.54 -8.18
N ARG A 109 -9.49 4.32 -8.70
CA ARG A 109 -8.70 3.26 -8.05
C ARG A 109 -7.22 3.64 -7.93
N SER A 110 -6.66 4.29 -8.95
CA SER A 110 -5.25 4.72 -8.96
C SER A 110 -4.94 5.74 -7.87
N GLU A 111 -5.93 6.52 -7.43
CA GLU A 111 -5.77 7.44 -6.28
C GLU A 111 -5.36 6.72 -5.00
N PHE A 112 -5.68 5.43 -4.85
CA PHE A 112 -5.37 4.67 -3.64
C PHE A 112 -4.05 3.91 -3.71
N LEU A 113 -3.45 3.80 -4.89
CA LEU A 113 -2.22 3.04 -5.08
C LEU A 113 -1.01 3.96 -4.93
N GLU A 114 0.05 3.44 -4.32
CA GLU A 114 1.37 4.06 -4.41
C GLU A 114 1.76 4.08 -5.89
N ASN A 115 2.08 5.27 -6.40
CA ASN A 115 2.71 5.38 -7.70
C ASN A 115 4.11 4.79 -7.60
N ALA A 116 4.49 3.97 -8.58
CA ALA A 116 5.84 3.42 -8.68
C ALA A 116 6.91 4.49 -8.88
N LEU A 117 6.55 5.77 -8.96
CA LEU A 117 7.42 6.92 -9.00
C LEU A 117 7.16 7.69 -7.70
N MET A 118 8.01 7.46 -6.71
CA MET A 118 8.01 8.21 -5.45
C MET A 118 9.05 9.32 -5.56
N LEU A 119 8.81 10.47 -4.95
CA LEU A 119 9.89 11.43 -4.70
C LEU A 119 10.57 10.99 -3.40
N ASN A 120 11.90 10.83 -3.41
CA ASN A 120 12.65 10.64 -2.17
C ASN A 120 12.65 11.95 -1.34
N ASN A 121 13.21 11.92 -0.13
CA ASN A 121 13.32 13.09 0.74
C ASN A 121 14.15 14.25 0.13
N GLU A 122 14.81 14.02 -1.01
CA GLU A 122 15.58 15.01 -1.79
C GLU A 122 14.80 15.53 -3.02
N GLY A 123 13.54 15.14 -3.20
CA GLY A 123 12.74 15.52 -4.36
C GLY A 123 13.15 14.82 -5.66
N LYS A 124 13.90 13.71 -5.60
CA LYS A 124 14.28 12.91 -6.76
C LYS A 124 13.30 11.77 -6.98
N LEU A 125 12.98 11.56 -8.25
CA LEU A 125 12.03 10.55 -8.70
C LEU A 125 12.68 9.16 -8.64
N VAL A 126 12.20 8.30 -7.74
CA VAL A 126 12.72 6.97 -7.45
C VAL A 126 11.63 5.91 -7.60
N THR A 127 12.03 4.71 -8.04
CA THR A 127 11.11 3.58 -8.16
C THR A 127 11.11 2.71 -6.91
N GLU A 128 9.98 2.04 -6.60
CA GLU A 128 9.76 1.18 -5.41
C GLU A 128 10.96 0.26 -5.08
N LYS A 129 11.61 -0.33 -6.10
CA LYS A 129 12.79 -1.19 -5.96
C LYS A 129 14.00 -0.53 -5.30
N PHE A 130 14.15 0.79 -5.41
CA PHE A 130 15.28 1.53 -4.82
C PHE A 130 15.09 1.79 -3.33
N ILE A 131 13.86 2.01 -2.86
CA ILE A 131 13.57 2.31 -1.44
C ILE A 131 13.67 1.05 -0.58
N GLU A 132 13.15 -0.08 -1.07
CA GLU A 132 13.23 -1.35 -0.33
C GLU A 132 14.69 -1.77 -0.10
N ASN A 133 15.59 -1.41 -1.03
CA ASN A 133 17.02 -1.63 -0.88
C ASN A 133 17.64 -0.62 0.11
N SER A 134 17.32 0.68 0.02
CA SER A 134 17.91 1.70 0.90
C SER A 134 17.55 1.50 2.38
N GLN A 135 16.32 1.09 2.69
CA GLN A 135 15.90 0.80 4.07
C GLN A 135 16.62 -0.42 4.67
N ARG A 136 17.03 -1.40 3.86
CA ARG A 136 17.85 -2.53 4.31
C ARG A 136 19.28 -2.12 4.64
N TYR A 137 19.84 -1.12 3.96
CA TYR A 137 21.17 -0.59 4.28
C TYR A 137 21.15 0.23 5.58
N GLU A 138 20.09 0.99 5.85
CA GLU A 138 19.97 1.78 7.09
C GLU A 138 19.78 0.90 8.34
N GLN A 139 19.17 -0.28 8.20
CA GLN A 139 18.98 -1.24 9.30
C GLN A 139 20.09 -2.30 9.41
N ASN A 140 21.20 -2.16 8.68
CA ASN A 140 22.35 -3.04 8.86
C ASN A 140 23.26 -2.51 9.99
N PRO A 141 23.29 -3.13 11.17
CA PRO A 141 24.25 -2.76 12.22
C PRO A 141 25.72 -2.92 11.79
N ASN A 142 26.00 -3.69 10.72
CA ASN A 142 27.35 -3.81 10.16
C ASN A 142 27.75 -2.65 9.22
N ALA A 143 26.85 -1.73 8.87
CA ALA A 143 27.16 -0.61 7.97
C ALA A 143 28.04 0.48 8.62
N ARG A 144 28.24 0.42 9.95
CA ARG A 144 29.13 1.33 10.71
C ARG A 144 30.60 0.86 10.79
N LEU A 145 30.96 -0.27 10.18
CA LEU A 145 32.34 -0.81 10.21
C LEU A 145 33.06 -0.76 8.85
N ALA A 146 32.60 0.10 7.93
CA ALA A 146 33.45 0.50 6.81
C ALA A 146 34.24 1.74 7.23
N GLU A 147 35.25 1.55 8.09
CA GLU A 147 36.25 2.59 8.32
C GLU A 147 36.92 2.95 6.98
N PRO A 148 37.09 4.24 6.67
CA PRO A 148 37.93 4.65 5.56
C PRO A 148 39.39 4.44 6.00
N SER A 149 39.99 3.32 5.58
CA SER A 149 41.44 3.16 5.60
C SER A 149 42.09 4.18 4.66
N MET A 150 42.23 5.42 5.14
CA MET A 150 43.14 6.40 4.57
C MET A 150 44.57 5.96 4.90
N GLN A 151 45.23 5.23 4.00
CA GLN A 151 46.69 5.12 4.03
C GLN A 151 47.29 6.34 3.32
N LEU A 152 47.53 7.38 4.11
CA LEU A 152 48.46 8.47 3.79
C LEU A 152 49.65 8.37 4.74
N GLY A 153 50.86 8.12 4.20
CA GLY A 153 52.08 8.16 5.01
C GLY A 153 53.31 7.54 4.35
N ARG A 154 54.04 8.35 3.58
CA ARG A 154 55.35 8.08 2.95
C ARG A 154 56.45 7.74 3.97
N PHE A 155 57.42 6.89 3.58
CA PHE A 155 58.83 7.21 3.26
C PHE A 155 59.73 5.95 3.35
N SER A 156 60.48 5.69 2.27
CA SER A 156 61.60 4.72 2.17
C SER A 156 62.83 5.17 3.02
N PRO A 157 63.99 4.48 3.09
CA PRO A 157 64.47 3.32 2.32
C PRO A 157 65.30 2.28 3.12
N VAL A 158 65.78 1.20 2.48
CA VAL A 158 67.20 0.75 2.51
C VAL A 158 67.38 -0.51 1.65
N LYS A 159 68.42 -0.48 0.81
CA LYS A 159 68.86 -1.51 -0.15
C LYS A 159 69.32 -2.79 0.56
N ARG A 160 69.20 -3.96 -0.10
CA ARG A 160 70.35 -4.86 -0.36
C ARG A 160 70.06 -5.95 -1.39
N LYS A 161 71.14 -6.30 -2.08
CA LYS A 161 71.28 -7.06 -3.33
C LYS A 161 70.97 -8.55 -3.19
N GLY A 162 70.60 -9.17 -4.31
CA GLY A 162 70.73 -10.62 -4.52
C GLY A 162 70.27 -11.04 -5.91
N LYS A 163 71.15 -10.90 -6.91
CA LYS A 163 70.98 -11.59 -8.21
C LYS A 163 71.14 -13.09 -7.98
N LEU A 164 70.35 -13.92 -8.65
CA LEU A 164 70.92 -15.04 -9.39
C LEU A 164 69.97 -15.52 -10.49
N LYS A 165 70.55 -15.61 -11.69
CA LYS A 165 70.00 -16.14 -12.94
C LYS A 165 70.47 -17.60 -13.07
N ASN A 166 69.83 -18.33 -13.99
CA ASN A 166 70.21 -19.61 -14.60
C ASN A 166 69.40 -20.79 -14.01
N ARG A 167 68.83 -21.70 -14.81
CA ARG A 167 69.16 -22.11 -16.18
C ARG A 167 67.90 -22.65 -16.87
#